data_AF-A0A3E0PFY6-F1
#
_entry.id   AF-A0A3E0PFY6-F1
#
_cell.length_a   1.000
_cell.length_b   1.000
_cell.length_c   1.000
_cell.angle_alpha   90.00
_cell.angle_beta   90.00
_cell.angle_gamma   90.00
#
_symmetry.space_group_name_H-M   'P 1'
#
loop_
_entity.id
_entity.type
_entity.pdbx_description
1 polymer ?
#
loop_
_entity_poly.entity_id
_entity_poly.type
_entity_poly.pdbx_seq_one_letter_code
_entity_poly.pdbx_strand_id
1 'polypeptide(L)'
;MHVRELVEVAGVVATSGPLIVEGAGPISQAHLGQYWAASRSRFDRWNQALKQLADEDTEFSELNTDHWVGLRSTLDEIFASEILTRLWTAIVVARERRTGTGNSEPVVRNIFDAHMEARRRALDVLLNAGCFSTRQPSAANRLRLRAERWSDMLLGSLLSDNDYLHEFAVNPERAADFALDLAQRQLQPGGGQAWRLLLVSLRLSFAGGMAPEPANPEANARLTSALLGCFPGELFDSTGLLSSLWMMRLSATASDAQGLIEDLLGTAAGGEIAPFRGKSRIRGS
;
A
#
# COMPACT_ATOMS: atom_id res chain seq x y z
N MET A 1 8.69 14.73 7.86
CA MET A 1 7.89 13.50 8.02
C MET A 1 8.83 12.32 8.27
N HIS A 2 8.69 11.65 9.41
CA HIS A 2 9.50 10.50 9.80
C HIS A 2 9.02 9.21 9.11
N VAL A 3 9.91 8.23 8.87
CA VAL A 3 9.53 6.98 8.18
C VAL A 3 8.44 6.20 8.91
N ARG A 4 8.39 6.30 10.24
CA ARG A 4 7.28 5.74 11.06
C ARG A 4 5.91 6.20 10.56
N GLU A 5 5.81 7.45 10.09
CA GLU A 5 4.55 8.00 9.57
C GLU A 5 4.23 7.37 8.21
N LEU A 6 5.24 7.02 7.39
CA LEU A 6 5.03 6.24 6.16
C LEU A 6 4.47 4.83 6.45
N VAL A 7 4.87 4.22 7.57
CA VAL A 7 4.28 2.94 8.00
C VAL A 7 2.81 3.11 8.37
N GLU A 8 2.43 4.22 8.99
CA GLU A 8 1.01 4.51 9.23
C GLU A 8 0.24 4.72 7.94
N VAL A 9 0.83 5.43 6.98
CA VAL A 9 0.27 5.58 5.64
C VAL A 9 0.13 4.22 4.95
N ALA A 10 1.08 3.29 5.14
CA ALA A 10 0.96 1.93 4.62
C ALA A 10 -0.27 1.20 5.21
N GLY A 11 -0.55 1.38 6.50
CA GLY A 11 -1.76 0.82 7.13
C GLY A 11 -3.05 1.42 6.57
N VAL A 12 -3.06 2.74 6.32
CA VAL A 12 -4.14 3.43 5.63
C VAL A 12 -4.34 2.88 4.22
N VAL A 13 -3.26 2.77 3.44
CA VAL A 13 -3.25 2.27 2.06
C VAL A 13 -3.76 0.84 2.01
N ALA A 14 -3.32 -0.04 2.92
CA ALA A 14 -3.81 -1.41 3.00
C ALA A 14 -5.33 -1.46 3.27
N THR A 15 -5.83 -0.53 4.09
CA THR A 15 -7.25 -0.49 4.43
C THR A 15 -8.11 0.05 3.27
N SER A 16 -7.63 1.08 2.58
CA SER A 16 -8.32 1.67 1.42
C SER A 16 -8.06 0.92 0.12
N GLY A 17 -7.08 0.02 0.10
CA GLY A 17 -6.59 -0.68 -1.09
C GLY A 17 -7.68 -1.34 -1.93
N PRO A 18 -8.59 -2.15 -1.35
CA PRO A 18 -9.70 -2.74 -2.10
C PRO A 18 -10.56 -1.70 -2.84
N LEU A 19 -10.90 -0.59 -2.18
CA LEU A 19 -11.67 0.50 -2.81
C LEU A 19 -10.90 1.19 -3.94
N ILE A 20 -9.58 1.34 -3.79
CA ILE A 20 -8.72 1.89 -4.83
C ILE A 20 -8.64 0.91 -6.01
N VAL A 21 -8.59 -0.39 -5.77
CA VAL A 21 -8.58 -1.40 -6.84
C VAL A 21 -9.92 -1.42 -7.58
N GLU A 22 -11.03 -1.28 -6.87
CA GLU A 22 -12.39 -1.31 -7.44
C GLU A 22 -12.82 -0.04 -8.17
N GLY A 23 -12.25 1.11 -7.79
CA GLY A 23 -12.70 2.42 -8.30
C GLY A 23 -12.55 2.58 -9.82
N ALA A 24 -13.60 3.12 -10.47
CA ALA A 24 -13.72 3.15 -11.93
C ALA A 24 -12.79 4.13 -12.69
N GLY A 25 -12.20 5.13 -12.04
CA GLY A 25 -11.36 6.14 -12.69
C GLY A 25 -9.91 5.69 -12.98
N PRO A 26 -9.16 6.34 -13.88
CA PRO A 26 -7.71 6.14 -13.97
C PRO A 26 -7.00 6.73 -12.75
N ILE A 27 -5.83 6.20 -12.41
CA ILE A 27 -4.95 6.84 -11.43
C ILE A 27 -4.45 8.17 -12.01
N SER A 28 -4.43 9.20 -11.17
CA SER A 28 -3.95 10.53 -11.55
C SER A 28 -2.48 10.48 -11.99
N GLN A 29 -2.23 10.70 -13.29
CA GLN A 29 -0.88 10.68 -13.84
C GLN A 29 -0.01 11.82 -13.30
N ALA A 30 -0.61 12.97 -12.97
CA ALA A 30 0.10 14.08 -12.37
C ALA A 30 0.66 13.70 -10.99
N HIS A 31 -0.18 13.12 -10.13
CA HIS A 31 0.24 12.67 -8.81
C HIS A 31 1.20 11.47 -8.88
N LEU A 32 1.00 10.55 -9.84
CA LEU A 32 1.94 9.45 -10.06
C LEU A 32 3.32 9.96 -10.52
N GLY A 33 3.36 10.98 -11.38
CA GLY A 33 4.61 11.65 -11.77
C GLY A 33 5.31 12.33 -10.59
N GLN A 34 4.56 12.97 -9.69
CA GLN A 34 5.11 13.55 -8.46
C GLN A 34 5.65 12.46 -7.50
N TYR A 35 4.92 11.34 -7.39
CA TYR A 35 5.33 10.18 -6.60
C TYR A 35 6.64 9.59 -7.13
N TRP A 36 6.77 9.46 -8.45
CA TRP A 36 8.00 9.03 -9.11
C TRP A 36 9.17 10.00 -8.85
N ALA A 37 8.96 11.30 -9.04
CA ALA A 37 10.02 12.29 -8.83
C ALA A 37 10.50 12.33 -7.37
N ALA A 38 9.57 12.24 -6.41
CA ALA A 38 9.91 12.17 -4.99
C ALA A 38 10.67 10.88 -4.65
N SER A 39 10.24 9.75 -5.19
CA SER A 39 10.91 8.45 -5.02
C SER A 39 12.34 8.49 -5.57
N ARG A 40 12.52 9.05 -6.78
CA ARG A 40 13.84 9.16 -7.40
C ARG A 40 14.81 10.00 -6.57
N SER A 41 14.38 11.19 -6.14
CA SER A 41 15.19 12.05 -5.29
C SER A 41 15.60 11.35 -3.99
N ARG A 42 14.69 10.57 -3.40
CA ARG A 42 14.98 9.77 -2.20
C ARG A 42 16.02 8.67 -2.48
N PHE A 43 15.88 7.94 -3.59
CA PHE A 43 16.84 6.89 -3.98
C PHE A 43 18.25 7.44 -4.24
N ASP A 44 18.36 8.62 -4.86
CA ASP A 44 19.65 9.27 -5.10
C ASP A 44 20.34 9.61 -3.76
N ARG A 45 19.59 10.09 -2.76
CA ARG A 45 20.10 10.38 -1.41
C ARG A 45 20.49 9.10 -0.65
N TRP A 46 19.69 8.04 -0.74
CA TRP A 46 20.06 6.74 -0.17
C TRP A 46 21.36 6.22 -0.77
N ASN A 47 21.51 6.30 -2.09
CA ASN A 47 22.73 5.86 -2.77
C ASN A 47 23.95 6.67 -2.32
N GLN A 48 23.81 7.98 -2.13
CA GLN A 48 24.90 8.81 -1.61
C GLN A 48 25.29 8.40 -0.19
N ALA A 49 24.31 8.22 0.71
CA ALA A 49 24.55 7.83 2.10
C ALA A 49 25.18 6.43 2.22
N LEU A 50 24.72 5.45 1.41
CA LEU A 50 25.28 4.10 1.42
C LEU A 50 26.71 4.06 0.82
N LYS A 51 27.02 4.91 -0.17
CA LYS A 51 28.35 4.98 -0.79
C LYS A 51 29.40 5.61 0.13
N GLN A 52 29.05 6.69 0.83
CA GLN A 52 29.97 7.34 1.76
C GLN A 52 30.56 6.35 2.77
N LEU A 53 29.78 5.36 3.18
CA LEU A 53 30.27 4.30 4.06
C LEU A 53 31.22 3.30 3.37
N ALA A 54 30.93 2.92 2.13
CA ALA A 54 31.73 1.94 1.39
C ALA A 54 33.12 2.49 1.02
N ASP A 55 33.24 3.80 0.80
CA ASP A 55 34.51 4.43 0.43
C ASP A 55 35.41 4.72 1.66
N GLU A 56 34.82 4.81 2.87
CA GLU A 56 35.55 5.09 4.12
C GLU A 56 36.25 3.86 4.74
N ASP A 57 36.11 2.67 4.16
CA ASP A 57 36.74 1.40 4.60
C ASP A 57 38.29 1.40 4.64
N THR A 58 38.94 2.52 4.30
CA THR A 58 40.40 2.60 4.16
C THR A 58 41.13 3.10 5.41
N GLU A 59 40.48 3.76 6.39
CA GLU A 59 41.16 4.30 7.59
C GLU A 59 40.28 4.34 8.86
N PHE A 60 39.70 3.21 9.31
CA PHE A 60 38.93 3.22 10.56
C PHE A 60 39.78 2.98 11.82
N SER A 61 40.24 4.08 12.40
CA SER A 61 40.47 4.22 13.84
C SER A 61 39.13 4.37 14.57
N GLU A 62 39.09 3.92 15.81
CA GLU A 62 37.95 3.93 16.73
C GLU A 62 37.12 5.24 16.70
N LEU A 63 35.79 5.07 16.76
CA LEU A 63 34.77 6.11 17.01
C LEU A 63 34.37 7.00 15.83
N ASN A 64 33.33 6.60 15.09
CA ASN A 64 32.43 7.59 14.52
C ASN A 64 30.95 7.19 14.71
N THR A 65 30.49 7.30 15.96
CA THR A 65 29.09 7.10 16.36
C THR A 65 28.13 7.94 15.51
N ASP A 66 28.57 9.13 15.08
CA ASP A 66 27.76 10.06 14.29
C ASP A 66 27.51 9.54 12.86
N HIS A 67 28.52 8.92 12.24
CA HIS A 67 28.35 8.26 10.93
C HIS A 67 27.34 7.11 11.01
N TRP A 68 27.40 6.31 12.09
CA TRP A 68 26.39 5.27 12.31
C TRP A 68 24.99 5.86 12.50
N VAL A 69 24.82 6.99 13.19
CA VAL A 69 23.50 7.61 13.38
C VAL A 69 22.89 8.04 12.05
N GLY A 70 23.66 8.68 11.16
CA GLY A 70 23.21 9.07 9.82
C GLY A 70 22.93 7.88 8.90
N LEU A 71 23.79 6.86 8.94
CA LEU A 71 23.54 5.60 8.23
C LEU A 71 22.29 4.92 8.76
N ARG A 72 22.11 4.91 10.08
CA ARG A 72 21.00 4.24 10.74
C ARG A 72 19.66 4.81 10.32
N SER A 73 19.51 6.13 10.27
CA SER A 73 18.27 6.75 9.78
C SER A 73 17.99 6.38 8.33
N THR A 74 19.03 6.26 7.49
CA THR A 74 18.92 5.82 6.09
C THR A 74 18.46 4.37 5.99
N LEU A 75 19.06 3.46 6.77
CA LEU A 75 18.67 2.05 6.83
C LEU A 75 17.23 1.89 7.31
N ASP A 76 16.86 2.60 8.37
CA ASP A 76 15.49 2.59 8.89
C ASP A 76 14.49 3.09 7.83
N GLU A 77 14.86 4.14 7.10
CA GLU A 77 14.04 4.67 6.02
C GLU A 77 13.85 3.65 4.89
N ILE A 78 14.92 3.00 4.42
CA ILE A 78 14.88 1.97 3.36
C ILE A 78 13.98 0.80 3.77
N PHE A 79 14.20 0.22 4.95
CA PHE A 79 13.48 -0.98 5.36
C PHE A 79 12.01 -0.70 5.71
N ALA A 80 11.72 0.38 6.45
CA ALA A 80 10.35 0.65 6.87
C ALA A 80 9.48 1.21 5.73
N SER A 81 10.05 1.99 4.80
CA SER A 81 9.27 2.48 3.64
C SER A 81 9.00 1.41 2.58
N GLU A 82 9.67 0.26 2.64
CA GLU A 82 9.41 -0.90 1.77
C GLU A 82 7.97 -1.40 1.87
N ILE A 83 7.38 -1.34 3.07
CA ILE A 83 5.98 -1.74 3.33
C ILE A 83 5.05 -0.96 2.41
N LEU A 84 5.19 0.37 2.40
CA LEU A 84 4.36 1.24 1.57
C LEU A 84 4.64 1.02 0.08
N THR A 85 5.90 0.88 -0.32
CA THR A 85 6.28 0.66 -1.72
C THR A 85 5.66 -0.64 -2.27
N ARG A 86 5.74 -1.75 -1.53
CA ARG A 86 5.13 -3.04 -1.91
C ARG A 86 3.62 -2.92 -2.06
N LEU A 87 2.94 -2.39 -1.05
CA LEU A 87 1.48 -2.25 -1.06
C LEU A 87 1.01 -1.35 -2.19
N TRP A 88 1.64 -0.19 -2.36
CA TRP A 88 1.22 0.76 -3.39
C TRP A 88 1.42 0.19 -4.78
N THR A 89 2.56 -0.46 -5.04
CA THR A 89 2.81 -1.13 -6.33
C THR A 89 1.75 -2.20 -6.60
N ALA A 90 1.46 -3.04 -5.61
CA ALA A 90 0.44 -4.08 -5.73
C ALA A 90 -0.95 -3.52 -6.03
N ILE A 91 -1.35 -2.43 -5.37
CA ILE A 91 -2.65 -1.76 -5.60
C ILE A 91 -2.74 -1.18 -7.01
N VAL A 92 -1.69 -0.47 -7.46
CA VAL A 92 -1.67 0.14 -8.81
C VAL A 92 -1.74 -0.95 -9.88
N VAL A 93 -0.94 -2.00 -9.75
CA VAL A 93 -0.93 -3.15 -10.67
C VAL A 93 -2.29 -3.86 -10.66
N ALA A 94 -2.90 -4.04 -9.48
CA ALA A 94 -4.20 -4.68 -9.40
C ALA A 94 -5.31 -3.86 -10.06
N ARG A 95 -5.31 -2.55 -9.84
CA ARG A 95 -6.25 -1.63 -10.48
C ARG A 95 -6.09 -1.63 -11.99
N GLU A 96 -4.87 -1.46 -12.49
CA GLU A 96 -4.56 -1.43 -13.93
C GLU A 96 -4.98 -2.72 -14.64
N ARG A 97 -4.74 -3.87 -14.01
CA ARG A 97 -5.18 -5.15 -14.54
C ARG A 97 -6.71 -5.27 -14.60
N ARG A 98 -7.42 -4.72 -13.61
CA ARG A 98 -8.89 -4.69 -13.58
C ARG A 98 -9.47 -3.75 -14.64
N THR A 99 -8.88 -2.56 -14.82
CA THR A 99 -9.34 -1.56 -15.79
C THR A 99 -8.84 -1.81 -17.21
N GLY A 100 -7.87 -2.71 -17.41
CA GLY A 100 -7.24 -2.98 -18.69
C GLY A 100 -6.35 -1.83 -19.20
N THR A 101 -5.90 -0.96 -18.29
CA THR A 101 -5.00 0.17 -18.60
C THR A 101 -3.57 -0.22 -18.24
N GLY A 102 -2.56 0.19 -19.02
CA GLY A 102 -1.15 -0.21 -18.79
C GLY A 102 -0.18 0.97 -18.71
N ASN A 103 -0.63 2.12 -18.19
CA ASN A 103 0.15 3.36 -18.20
C ASN A 103 0.90 3.60 -16.88
N SER A 104 0.40 3.07 -15.77
CA SER A 104 0.90 3.34 -14.42
C SER A 104 1.79 2.23 -13.86
N GLU A 105 1.54 0.98 -14.24
CA GLU A 105 2.30 -0.20 -13.84
C GLU A 105 3.80 -0.06 -14.13
N PRO A 106 4.26 0.36 -15.32
CA PRO A 106 5.69 0.54 -15.58
C PRO A 106 6.37 1.52 -14.62
N VAL A 107 5.65 2.57 -14.21
CA VAL A 107 6.17 3.60 -13.30
C VAL A 107 6.32 3.03 -11.89
N VAL A 108 5.29 2.37 -11.35
CA VAL A 108 5.37 1.81 -10.00
C VAL A 108 6.32 0.63 -9.91
N ARG A 109 6.42 -0.21 -10.96
CA ARG A 109 7.41 -1.29 -11.02
C ARG A 109 8.83 -0.75 -11.02
N ASN A 110 9.11 0.30 -11.80
CA ASN A 110 10.42 0.94 -11.77
C ASN A 110 10.81 1.46 -10.37
N ILE A 111 9.84 2.05 -9.65
CA ILE A 111 10.05 2.51 -8.27
C ILE A 111 10.28 1.34 -7.33
N PHE A 112 9.49 0.27 -7.46
CA PHE A 112 9.65 -0.96 -6.69
C PHE A 112 11.02 -1.59 -6.89
N ASP A 113 11.47 -1.76 -8.14
CA ASP A 113 12.77 -2.32 -8.48
C ASP A 113 13.92 -1.49 -7.90
N ALA A 114 13.83 -0.16 -8.03
CA ALA A 114 14.82 0.75 -7.45
C ALA A 114 14.87 0.67 -5.92
N HIS A 115 13.72 0.47 -5.27
CA HIS A 115 13.67 0.22 -3.82
C HIS A 115 14.31 -1.11 -3.46
N MET A 116 14.02 -2.19 -4.21
CA MET A 116 14.60 -3.51 -3.97
C MET A 116 16.13 -3.50 -4.13
N GLU A 117 16.65 -2.73 -5.09
CA GLU A 117 18.08 -2.50 -5.25
C GLU A 117 18.68 -1.75 -4.06
N ALA A 118 18.02 -0.69 -3.57
CA ALA A 118 18.47 0.03 -2.37
C ALA A 118 18.48 -0.86 -1.13
N ARG A 119 17.46 -1.71 -0.97
CA ARG A 119 17.37 -2.72 0.10
C ARG A 119 18.53 -3.71 0.01
N ARG A 120 18.88 -4.20 -1.18
CA ARG A 120 20.01 -5.11 -1.39
C ARG A 120 21.32 -4.48 -0.92
N ARG A 121 21.59 -3.23 -1.33
CA ARG A 121 22.78 -2.48 -0.88
C ARG A 121 22.79 -2.23 0.62
N ALA A 122 21.65 -1.90 1.21
CA ALA A 122 21.51 -1.73 2.65
C ALA A 122 21.81 -3.03 3.43
N LEU A 123 21.42 -4.18 2.88
CA LEU A 123 21.78 -5.48 3.43
C LEU A 123 23.27 -5.77 3.32
N ASP A 124 23.89 -5.47 2.18
CA ASP A 124 25.34 -5.63 2.00
C ASP A 124 26.12 -4.80 3.03
N VAL A 125 25.68 -3.56 3.28
CA VAL A 125 26.22 -2.71 4.35
C VAL A 125 26.05 -3.35 5.74
N LEU A 126 24.86 -3.90 6.05
CA LEU A 126 24.64 -4.56 7.33
C LEU A 126 25.50 -5.81 7.53
N LEU A 127 25.82 -6.54 6.46
CA LEU A 127 26.66 -7.73 6.50
C LEU A 127 28.15 -7.37 6.63
N ASN A 128 28.59 -6.29 5.99
CA ASN A 128 29.98 -5.83 6.00
C ASN A 128 30.27 -4.81 7.13
N ALA A 129 29.32 -4.58 8.04
CA ALA A 129 29.41 -3.66 9.18
C ALA A 129 30.45 -4.06 10.26
N GLY A 130 31.53 -4.76 9.91
CA GLY A 130 32.53 -5.32 10.84
C GLY A 130 33.23 -4.28 11.72
N CYS A 131 33.19 -3.00 11.35
CA CYS A 131 33.70 -1.87 12.12
C CYS A 131 32.74 -1.35 13.22
N PHE A 132 31.48 -1.80 13.23
CA PHE A 132 30.47 -1.35 14.20
C PHE A 132 30.29 -2.33 15.36
N SER A 133 29.90 -1.80 16.53
CA SER A 133 29.54 -2.64 17.67
C SER A 133 28.38 -3.58 17.30
N THR A 134 28.44 -4.85 17.72
CA THR A 134 27.44 -5.89 17.37
C THR A 134 25.98 -5.51 17.66
N ARG A 135 25.74 -4.60 18.62
CA ARG A 135 24.40 -4.11 18.97
C ARG A 135 23.75 -3.25 17.88
N GLN A 136 24.54 -2.46 17.16
CA GLN A 136 24.06 -1.47 16.20
C GLN A 136 23.42 -2.12 14.95
N PRO A 137 24.11 -3.01 14.20
CA PRO A 137 23.51 -3.76 13.09
C PRO A 137 22.32 -4.62 13.51
N SER A 138 22.35 -5.18 14.73
CA SER A 138 21.26 -6.03 15.22
C SER A 138 19.91 -5.30 15.30
N ALA A 139 19.91 -4.02 15.67
CA ALA A 139 18.68 -3.25 15.78
C ALA A 139 18.10 -2.92 14.40
N ALA A 140 18.94 -2.72 13.38
CA ALA A 140 18.48 -2.43 12.02
C ALA A 140 17.92 -3.71 11.39
N ASN A 141 18.59 -4.85 11.61
CA ASN A 141 18.09 -6.15 11.20
C ASN A 141 16.74 -6.51 11.85
N ARG A 142 16.53 -6.19 13.15
CA ARG A 142 15.23 -6.38 13.80
C ARG A 142 14.13 -5.54 13.18
N LEU A 143 14.43 -4.29 12.82
CA LEU A 143 13.46 -3.44 12.11
C LEU A 143 13.14 -4.01 10.73
N ARG A 144 14.15 -4.44 9.96
CA ARG A 144 13.98 -5.09 8.66
C ARG A 144 13.03 -6.29 8.74
N LEU A 145 13.33 -7.25 9.61
CA LEU A 145 12.51 -8.46 9.76
C LEU A 145 11.06 -8.13 10.17
N ARG A 146 10.90 -7.11 11.01
CA ARG A 146 9.58 -6.60 11.40
C ARG A 146 8.85 -5.98 10.20
N ALA A 147 9.52 -5.13 9.43
CA ALA A 147 8.96 -4.54 8.21
C ALA A 147 8.54 -5.61 7.21
N GLU A 148 9.35 -6.63 6.98
CA GLU A 148 9.03 -7.74 6.09
C GLU A 148 7.76 -8.50 6.49
N ARG A 149 7.64 -8.82 7.79
CA ARG A 149 6.45 -9.52 8.30
C ARG A 149 5.19 -8.66 8.19
N TRP A 150 5.29 -7.35 8.43
CA TRP A 150 4.17 -6.43 8.27
C TRP A 150 3.81 -6.18 6.80
N SER A 151 4.80 -6.15 5.90
CA SER A 151 4.56 -6.11 4.45
C SER A 151 3.70 -7.28 4.01
N ASP A 152 4.07 -8.51 4.38
CA ASP A 152 3.32 -9.70 3.99
C ASP A 152 1.91 -9.73 4.61
N MET A 153 1.78 -9.30 5.86
CA MET A 153 0.48 -9.26 6.54
C MET A 153 -0.47 -8.24 5.92
N LEU A 154 0.02 -7.03 5.62
CA LEU A 154 -0.79 -6.01 4.98
C LEU A 154 -1.07 -6.36 3.51
N LEU A 155 -0.12 -6.97 2.79
CA LEU A 155 -0.35 -7.43 1.42
C LEU A 155 -1.37 -8.58 1.38
N GLY A 156 -1.40 -9.41 2.42
CA GLY A 156 -2.42 -10.45 2.61
C GLY A 156 -3.85 -9.94 2.51
N SER A 157 -4.14 -8.68 2.88
CA SER A 157 -5.48 -8.11 2.73
C SER A 157 -5.89 -7.84 1.27
N LEU A 158 -4.94 -7.89 0.32
CA LEU A 158 -5.17 -7.70 -1.12
C LEU A 158 -5.14 -9.03 -1.89
N LEU A 159 -4.49 -10.05 -1.34
CA LEU A 159 -4.26 -11.33 -2.01
C LEU A 159 -5.52 -12.18 -2.17
N SER A 160 -6.50 -12.07 -1.28
CA SER A 160 -7.71 -12.91 -1.29
C SER A 160 -8.45 -12.93 -2.63
N ASP A 161 -8.40 -11.82 -3.38
CA ASP A 161 -9.05 -11.67 -4.69
C ASP A 161 -8.04 -11.55 -5.86
N ASN A 162 -6.73 -11.58 -5.58
CA ASN A 162 -5.68 -11.23 -6.54
C ASN A 162 -4.41 -12.09 -6.36
N ASP A 163 -4.51 -13.39 -6.65
CA ASP A 163 -3.41 -14.35 -6.46
C ASP A 163 -2.10 -13.92 -7.11
N TYR A 164 -2.13 -13.22 -8.25
CA TYR A 164 -0.93 -12.77 -8.96
C TYR A 164 -0.10 -11.71 -8.20
N LEU A 165 -0.63 -11.08 -7.15
CA LEU A 165 0.11 -10.09 -6.36
C LEU A 165 1.14 -10.71 -5.41
N HIS A 166 1.23 -12.05 -5.36
CA HIS A 166 2.25 -12.76 -4.57
C HIS A 166 3.68 -12.36 -4.92
N GLU A 167 3.92 -11.86 -6.14
CA GLU A 167 5.23 -11.33 -6.58
C GLU A 167 5.72 -10.15 -5.72
N PHE A 168 4.79 -9.40 -5.09
CA PHE A 168 5.12 -8.25 -4.23
C PHE A 168 5.28 -8.63 -2.76
N ALA A 169 5.10 -9.90 -2.39
CA ALA A 169 5.34 -10.39 -1.04
C ALA A 169 6.85 -10.53 -0.79
N VAL A 170 7.27 -10.36 0.46
CA VAL A 170 8.62 -10.75 0.88
C VAL A 170 8.69 -12.27 0.96
N ASN A 171 7.68 -12.87 1.60
CA ASN A 171 7.49 -14.32 1.60
C ASN A 171 6.06 -14.61 1.12
N PRO A 172 5.90 -15.12 -0.13
CA PRO A 172 4.61 -15.43 -0.72
C PRO A 172 3.74 -16.39 0.13
N GLU A 173 4.35 -17.43 0.69
CA GLU A 173 3.64 -18.42 1.52
C GLU A 173 3.09 -17.77 2.79
N ARG A 174 3.92 -16.97 3.48
CA ARG A 174 3.51 -16.23 4.67
C ARG A 174 2.41 -15.21 4.36
N ALA A 175 2.49 -14.54 3.22
CA ALA A 175 1.45 -13.59 2.80
C ALA A 175 0.13 -14.30 2.48
N ALA A 176 0.18 -15.50 1.88
CA ALA A 176 -0.99 -16.34 1.63
C ALA A 176 -1.63 -16.83 2.93
N ASP A 177 -0.83 -17.26 3.91
CA ASP A 177 -1.33 -17.62 5.24
C ASP A 177 -2.07 -16.45 5.90
N PHE A 178 -1.51 -15.24 5.81
CA PHE A 178 -2.18 -14.03 6.30
C PHE A 178 -3.48 -13.72 5.55
N ALA A 179 -3.52 -13.94 4.23
CA ALA A 179 -4.72 -13.73 3.43
C ALA A 179 -5.87 -14.66 3.89
N LEU A 180 -5.57 -15.94 4.12
CA LEU A 180 -6.55 -16.91 4.65
C LEU A 180 -7.06 -16.50 6.04
N ASP A 181 -6.14 -16.15 6.95
CA ASP A 181 -6.46 -15.66 8.30
C ASP A 181 -7.37 -14.42 8.27
N LEU A 182 -7.05 -13.46 7.40
CA LEU A 182 -7.80 -12.21 7.28
C LEU A 182 -9.18 -12.44 6.67
N ALA A 183 -9.29 -13.28 5.64
CA ALA A 183 -10.57 -13.65 5.02
C ALA A 183 -11.50 -14.31 6.06
N GLN A 184 -10.99 -15.25 6.84
CA GLN A 184 -11.76 -15.89 7.92
C GLN A 184 -12.22 -14.87 8.98
N ARG A 185 -11.36 -13.94 9.38
CA ARG A 185 -11.70 -12.90 10.38
C ARG A 185 -12.72 -11.89 9.87
N GLN A 186 -12.72 -11.57 8.57
CA GLN A 186 -13.71 -10.67 7.98
C GLN A 186 -15.14 -11.24 8.04
N LEU A 187 -15.28 -12.57 7.97
CA LEU A 187 -16.57 -13.26 8.08
C LEU A 187 -17.11 -13.30 9.52
N GLN A 188 -16.28 -13.04 10.54
CA GLN A 188 -16.68 -13.10 11.94
C GLN A 188 -17.27 -11.77 12.44
N PRO A 189 -18.26 -11.81 13.35
CA PRO A 189 -18.74 -10.61 14.04
C PRO A 189 -17.57 -9.89 14.71
N GLY A 190 -17.35 -8.61 14.35
CA GLY A 190 -16.26 -7.81 14.91
C GLY A 190 -14.96 -7.77 14.08
N GLY A 191 -14.91 -8.34 12.88
CA GLY A 191 -13.73 -8.28 12.00
C GLY A 191 -13.15 -6.86 11.80
N GLY A 192 -14.01 -5.83 11.73
CA GLY A 192 -13.59 -4.44 11.64
C GLY A 192 -12.95 -3.86 12.92
N GLN A 193 -13.22 -4.44 14.10
CA GLN A 193 -12.51 -4.09 15.33
C GLN A 193 -11.14 -4.78 15.37
N ALA A 194 -11.06 -6.04 14.95
CA ALA A 194 -9.80 -6.76 14.82
C ALA A 194 -8.82 -6.03 13.89
N TRP A 195 -9.28 -5.55 12.74
CA TRP A 195 -8.45 -4.75 11.83
C TRP A 195 -7.93 -3.45 12.47
N ARG A 196 -8.77 -2.74 13.23
CA ARG A 196 -8.33 -1.53 13.97
C ARG A 196 -7.25 -1.85 15.00
N LEU A 197 -7.39 -2.97 15.73
CA LEU A 197 -6.36 -3.43 16.67
C LEU A 197 -5.06 -3.82 15.94
N LEU A 198 -5.14 -4.37 14.74
CA LEU A 198 -3.98 -4.64 13.90
C LEU A 198 -3.26 -3.35 13.50
N LEU A 199 -3.98 -2.29 13.10
CA LEU A 199 -3.38 -0.99 12.79
C LEU A 199 -2.74 -0.32 14.02
N VAL A 200 -3.35 -0.44 15.20
CA VAL A 200 -2.72 0.01 16.45
C VAL A 200 -1.45 -0.80 16.73
N SER A 201 -1.49 -2.12 16.53
CA SER A 201 -0.33 -3.00 16.70
C SER A 201 0.79 -2.68 15.72
N LEU A 202 0.46 -2.29 14.49
CA LEU A 202 1.41 -1.79 13.49
C LEU A 202 2.13 -0.54 14.03
N ARG A 203 1.38 0.48 14.45
CA ARG A 203 1.95 1.71 15.03
C ARG A 203 2.87 1.42 16.21
N LEU A 204 2.41 0.61 17.15
CA LEU A 204 3.20 0.22 18.33
C LEU A 204 4.45 -0.56 17.94
N SER A 205 4.38 -1.41 16.92
CA SER A 205 5.52 -2.15 16.39
C SER A 205 6.62 -1.23 15.87
N PHE A 206 6.30 0.01 15.47
CA PHE A 206 7.25 0.99 14.95
C PHE A 206 7.42 2.21 15.85
N ALA A 207 6.88 2.18 17.08
CA ALA A 207 7.04 3.28 18.04
C ALA A 207 8.49 3.41 18.55
N GLY A 208 9.28 2.35 18.48
CA GLY A 208 10.66 2.33 18.94
C GLY A 208 11.60 1.44 18.12
N GLY A 209 12.90 1.61 18.34
CA GLY A 209 13.95 0.90 17.61
C GLY A 209 14.25 1.47 16.23
N MET A 210 13.89 2.73 15.99
CA MET A 210 14.32 3.54 14.85
C MET A 210 15.19 4.71 15.31
N ALA A 211 15.97 5.28 14.41
CA ALA A 211 16.66 6.55 14.61
C ALA A 211 15.66 7.64 15.03
N PRO A 212 16.06 8.58 15.91
CA PRO A 212 15.21 9.69 16.29
C PRO A 212 15.00 10.69 15.14
N GLU A 213 16.06 10.91 14.35
CA GLU A 213 16.05 11.84 13.23
C GLU A 213 15.76 11.13 11.92
N PRO A 214 14.84 11.66 11.09
CA PRO A 214 14.54 11.09 9.78
C PRO A 214 15.65 11.38 8.78
N ALA A 215 15.95 10.43 7.89
CA ALA A 215 16.95 10.63 6.84
C ALA A 215 16.47 11.67 5.80
N ASN A 216 15.22 11.56 5.32
CA ASN A 216 14.69 12.43 4.26
C ASN A 216 13.27 12.94 4.56
N PRO A 217 13.09 13.82 5.57
CA PRO A 217 11.78 14.22 6.05
C PRO A 217 10.89 14.90 5.00
N GLU A 218 11.46 15.71 4.12
CA GLU A 218 10.74 16.40 3.05
C GLU A 218 10.37 15.46 1.90
N ALA A 219 11.26 14.52 1.55
CA ALA A 219 10.98 13.54 0.52
C ALA A 219 9.85 12.61 0.93
N ASN A 220 9.84 12.16 2.21
CA ASN A 220 8.77 11.36 2.77
C ASN A 220 7.42 12.10 2.75
N ALA A 221 7.42 13.40 3.06
CA ALA A 221 6.21 14.23 3.01
C ALA A 221 5.67 14.38 1.57
N ARG A 222 6.55 14.69 0.61
CA ARG A 222 6.16 14.83 -0.81
C ARG A 222 5.66 13.52 -1.39
N LEU A 223 6.33 12.41 -1.11
CA LEU A 223 5.92 11.08 -1.54
C LEU A 223 4.54 10.73 -0.99
N THR A 224 4.30 10.99 0.30
CA THR A 224 2.98 10.78 0.92
C THR A 224 1.91 11.64 0.29
N SER A 225 2.16 12.93 0.11
CA SER A 225 1.21 13.85 -0.52
C SER A 225 0.86 13.41 -1.94
N ALA A 226 1.85 13.00 -2.72
CA ALA A 226 1.64 12.53 -4.08
C ALA A 226 0.86 11.21 -4.11
N LEU A 227 1.18 10.27 -3.21
CA LEU A 227 0.47 9.00 -3.11
C LEU A 227 -0.99 9.22 -2.69
N LEU A 228 -1.25 10.06 -1.68
CA LEU A 228 -2.61 10.38 -1.26
C LEU A 228 -3.38 11.16 -2.33
N GLY A 229 -2.70 11.97 -3.15
CA GLY A 229 -3.32 12.60 -4.32
C GLY A 229 -3.77 11.61 -5.41
N CYS A 230 -3.29 10.36 -5.37
CA CYS A 230 -3.76 9.29 -6.26
C CYS A 230 -5.07 8.65 -5.78
N PHE A 231 -5.52 8.96 -4.56
CA PHE A 231 -6.74 8.37 -4.00
C PHE A 231 -7.97 9.03 -4.63
N PRO A 232 -9.05 8.24 -4.90
CA PRO A 232 -10.34 8.82 -5.25
C PRO A 232 -10.81 9.83 -4.20
N GLY A 233 -11.42 10.92 -4.65
CA GLY A 233 -11.88 12.00 -3.75
C GLY A 233 -12.91 11.52 -2.74
N GLU A 234 -13.66 10.48 -3.07
CA GLU A 234 -14.66 9.83 -2.22
C GLU A 234 -14.04 9.14 -1.00
N LEU A 235 -12.72 8.88 -1.04
CA LEU A 235 -11.99 8.36 0.12
C LEU A 235 -11.79 9.42 1.20
N PHE A 236 -12.03 10.69 0.90
CA PHE A 236 -11.90 11.79 1.82
C PHE A 236 -13.27 12.37 2.20
N ASP A 237 -13.44 12.73 3.46
CA ASP A 237 -14.60 13.47 3.93
C ASP A 237 -14.52 14.95 3.53
N SER A 238 -15.55 15.72 3.87
CA SER A 238 -15.63 17.15 3.54
C SER A 238 -14.52 18.00 4.18
N THR A 239 -13.71 17.43 5.09
CA THR A 239 -12.55 18.08 5.72
C THR A 239 -11.21 17.62 5.13
N GLY A 240 -11.23 16.73 4.14
CA GLY A 240 -10.03 16.15 3.53
C GLY A 240 -9.38 15.05 4.38
N LEU A 241 -10.07 14.56 5.42
CA LEU A 241 -9.64 13.41 6.21
C LEU A 241 -10.17 12.14 5.58
N LEU A 242 -9.48 11.01 5.76
CA LEU A 242 -9.97 9.76 5.20
C LEU A 242 -11.30 9.36 5.85
N SER A 243 -12.32 9.21 5.00
CA SER A 243 -13.65 8.79 5.40
C SER A 243 -13.58 7.48 6.18
N SER A 244 -14.38 7.35 7.25
CA SER A 244 -14.48 6.07 7.95
C SER A 244 -14.91 4.99 6.95
N LEU A 245 -14.12 3.92 6.80
CA LEU A 245 -14.37 2.88 5.78
C LEU A 245 -15.72 2.19 5.94
N TRP A 246 -16.33 2.27 7.12
CA TRP A 246 -17.70 1.84 7.35
C TRP A 246 -18.71 2.71 6.59
N MET A 247 -18.58 4.04 6.62
CA MET A 247 -19.41 4.94 5.81
C MET A 247 -19.17 4.72 4.31
N MET A 248 -17.93 4.47 3.89
CA MET A 248 -17.63 4.20 2.48
C MET A 248 -18.22 2.88 1.98
N ARG A 249 -18.11 1.79 2.76
CA ARG A 249 -18.77 0.52 2.42
C ARG A 249 -20.28 0.62 2.45
N LEU A 250 -20.86 1.39 3.38
CA LEU A 250 -22.30 1.64 3.42
C LEU A 250 -22.74 2.42 2.17
N SER A 251 -21.96 3.43 1.76
CA SER A 251 -22.26 4.23 0.57
C SER A 251 -22.08 3.44 -0.72
N ALA A 252 -21.05 2.59 -0.82
CA ALA A 252 -20.86 1.70 -1.96
C ALA A 252 -21.99 0.67 -2.06
N THR A 253 -22.35 0.02 -0.95
CA THR A 253 -23.48 -0.93 -0.90
C THR A 253 -24.82 -0.25 -1.22
N ALA A 254 -25.01 1.00 -0.76
CA ALA A 254 -26.19 1.79 -1.09
C ALA A 254 -26.24 2.19 -2.57
N SER A 255 -25.08 2.54 -3.17
CA SER A 255 -24.98 2.88 -4.58
C SER A 255 -25.21 1.66 -5.48
N ASP A 256 -24.66 0.50 -5.10
CA ASP A 256 -24.89 -0.77 -5.81
C ASP A 256 -26.34 -1.22 -5.70
N ALA A 257 -26.94 -1.10 -4.51
CA ALA A 257 -28.36 -1.36 -4.31
C ALA A 257 -29.23 -0.40 -5.12
N GLN A 258 -28.84 0.87 -5.22
CA GLN A 258 -29.56 1.86 -6.02
C GLN A 258 -29.45 1.58 -7.52
N GLY A 259 -28.28 1.19 -8.02
CA GLY A 259 -28.10 0.75 -9.41
C GLY A 259 -28.95 -0.49 -9.75
N LEU A 260 -28.99 -1.47 -8.85
CA LEU A 260 -29.85 -2.66 -9.00
C LEU A 260 -31.35 -2.31 -8.98
N ILE A 261 -31.77 -1.34 -8.17
CA ILE A 261 -33.16 -0.85 -8.14
C ILE A 261 -33.48 -0.10 -9.43
N GLU A 262 -32.58 0.75 -9.92
CA GLU A 262 -32.76 1.47 -11.18
C GLU A 262 -32.86 0.51 -12.37
N ASP A 263 -32.07 -0.57 -12.40
CA ASP A 263 -32.19 -1.63 -13.41
C ASP A 263 -33.53 -2.38 -13.34
N LEU A 264 -34.02 -2.68 -12.12
CA LEU A 264 -35.33 -3.33 -11.92
C LEU A 264 -36.50 -2.41 -12.31
N LEU A 265 -36.40 -1.11 -12.04
CA LEU A 265 -37.41 -0.13 -12.41
C LEU A 265 -37.35 0.23 -13.90
N GLY A 266 -36.16 0.24 -14.49
CA GLY A 266 -35.95 0.44 -15.92
C GLY A 266 -36.46 -0.74 -16.75
N THR A 267 -36.29 -1.97 -16.26
CA THR A 267 -36.85 -3.17 -16.90
C THR A 267 -38.38 -3.28 -16.76
N ALA A 268 -38.96 -2.75 -15.68
CA ALA A 268 -40.42 -2.65 -15.52
C ALA A 268 -41.07 -1.65 -16.49
N ALA A 269 -40.34 -0.63 -16.96
CA ALA A 269 -40.85 0.37 -17.89
C ALA A 269 -40.82 -0.06 -19.38
N GLY A 270 -40.15 -1.17 -19.70
CA GLY A 270 -40.01 -1.70 -21.08
C GLY A 270 -40.93 -2.88 -21.43
N GLY A 271 -41.75 -3.36 -20.49
CA GLY A 271 -42.66 -4.47 -20.72
C GLY A 271 -43.96 -4.04 -21.42
N GLU A 272 -43.92 -3.92 -22.75
CA GLU A 272 -45.13 -3.88 -23.58
C GLU A 272 -45.95 -5.16 -23.35
N ILE A 273 -47.01 -5.05 -22.55
CA ILE A 273 -48.07 -6.05 -22.50
C ILE A 273 -48.80 -5.99 -23.84
N ALA A 274 -48.43 -6.88 -24.76
CA ALA A 274 -49.15 -7.08 -26.00
C ALA A 274 -50.62 -7.48 -25.70
N PRO A 275 -51.63 -6.82 -26.29
CA PRO A 275 -53.02 -7.14 -26.00
C PRO A 275 -53.41 -8.45 -26.70
N PHE A 276 -53.89 -9.40 -25.90
CA PHE A 276 -54.47 -10.66 -26.34
C PHE A 276 -55.77 -10.40 -27.13
N ARG A 277 -55.68 -10.27 -28.46
CA ARG A 277 -56.85 -10.24 -29.37
C ARG A 277 -57.35 -11.65 -29.66
N GLY A 278 -58.09 -12.23 -28.72
CA GLY A 278 -58.94 -13.39 -28.95
C GLY A 278 -60.35 -12.96 -29.36
N LYS A 279 -60.66 -13.03 -30.66
CA LYS A 279 -61.96 -12.69 -31.24
C LYS A 279 -63.07 -13.64 -30.75
N SER A 280 -64.08 -13.12 -30.08
CA SER A 280 -65.42 -13.72 -30.02
C SER A 280 -66.29 -13.10 -31.11
N ARG A 281 -66.73 -13.89 -32.09
CA ARG A 281 -67.88 -13.57 -32.94
C ARG A 281 -68.78 -14.80 -33.07
N ILE A 282 -70.01 -14.62 -32.60
CA ILE A 282 -71.15 -15.54 -32.55
C ILE A 282 -72.01 -15.34 -33.83
N ARG A 283 -72.76 -16.40 -34.21
CA ARG A 283 -73.86 -16.56 -35.21
C ARG A 283 -73.44 -16.78 -36.68
N GLY A 284 -74.01 -17.72 -37.44
CA GLY A 284 -75.05 -18.72 -37.19
C GLY A 284 -75.48 -19.40 -38.50
N SER A 285 -75.87 -20.67 -38.45
CA SER A 285 -76.94 -21.38 -39.18
C SER A 285 -76.90 -22.85 -38.75
#